data_AF-A0A816Y9Z3-F1
#
_entry.id   AF-A0A816Y9Z3-F1
#
_cell.length_a   1.000
_cell.length_b   1.000
_cell.length_c   1.000
_cell.angle_alpha   90.00
_cell.angle_beta   90.00
_cell.angle_gamma   90.00
#
_symmetry.space_group_name_H-M   'P 1'
#
loop_
_entity.id
_entity.type
_entity.pdbx_description
1 polymer ?
#
loop_
_entity_poly.entity_id
_entity_poly.type
_entity_poly.pdbx_seq_one_letter_code
_entity_poly.pdbx_strand_id
1 'polypeptide(L)'
;VAKQKQTYYHRDYRRIRFLELLTAVHRVYLEPNSPIYKALSYVVNHSSQLLNEEQLFHCAETIINNISDFLPHNGILGTNSNDSVLIYLLNCSLEQYPSTYFWSIERHLLSMSYTKMKEKGLPQLDHFTTKFVLISTFIFRCLIKTLLLKPVKYRLIRGQLKRTQWINTRLLSTLILCVARHAVLYNEKTHLPMPFPFEMKNYLMDDEKLEKVFKNINQLIESTAPKLSSWSCEYAERLQRHISKMKMRK
;
A
#
# COMPACT_ATOMS: atom_id res chain seq x y z
N VAL A 1 12.72 -11.51 -35.62
CA VAL A 1 13.77 -11.13 -34.64
C VAL A 1 13.62 -9.71 -34.05
N ALA A 2 13.07 -8.72 -34.78
CA ALA A 2 12.87 -7.35 -34.25
C ALA A 2 11.79 -7.20 -33.15
N LYS A 3 10.68 -7.96 -33.20
CA LYS A 3 9.59 -7.89 -32.18
C LYS A 3 10.00 -8.37 -30.77
N GLN A 4 11.04 -9.18 -30.64
CA GLN A 4 11.52 -9.69 -29.33
C GLN A 4 12.44 -8.71 -28.59
N LYS A 5 13.12 -7.79 -29.30
CA LYS A 5 13.98 -6.79 -28.65
C LYS A 5 13.17 -5.65 -28.02
N GLN A 6 12.07 -5.19 -28.65
CA GLN A 6 11.20 -4.14 -28.08
C GLN A 6 10.48 -4.57 -26.81
N THR A 7 10.09 -5.85 -26.68
CA THR A 7 9.40 -6.35 -25.47
C THR A 7 10.32 -6.45 -24.25
N TYR A 8 11.62 -6.68 -24.46
CA TYR A 8 12.62 -6.71 -23.38
C TYR A 8 12.79 -5.33 -22.74
N TYR A 9 13.06 -4.29 -23.55
CA TYR A 9 13.22 -2.92 -23.05
C TYR A 9 11.95 -2.36 -22.39
N HIS A 10 10.76 -2.71 -22.90
CA HIS A 10 9.50 -2.30 -22.26
C HIS A 10 9.26 -3.01 -20.91
N ARG A 11 9.68 -4.27 -20.74
CA ARG A 11 9.60 -4.96 -19.45
C ARG A 11 10.54 -4.33 -18.41
N ASP A 12 11.75 -3.95 -18.82
CA ASP A 12 12.70 -3.30 -17.92
C ASP A 12 12.27 -1.90 -17.51
N TYR A 13 11.73 -1.10 -18.44
CA TYR A 13 11.18 0.22 -18.11
C TYR A 13 10.10 0.16 -17.03
N ARG A 14 9.19 -0.82 -17.10
CA ARG A 14 8.10 -1.01 -16.12
C ARG A 14 8.63 -1.43 -14.75
N ARG A 15 9.61 -2.32 -14.75
CA ARG A 15 10.31 -2.72 -13.52
C ARG A 15 11.03 -1.53 -12.89
N ILE A 16 11.66 -0.68 -13.69
CA ILE A 16 12.29 0.57 -13.25
C ILE A 16 11.26 1.50 -12.61
N ARG A 17 10.11 1.75 -13.28
CA ARG A 17 9.04 2.60 -12.71
C ARG A 17 8.55 2.09 -11.36
N PHE A 18 8.41 0.79 -11.16
CA PHE A 18 8.04 0.28 -9.83
C PHE A 18 9.13 0.51 -8.77
N LEU A 19 10.39 0.29 -9.12
CA LEU A 19 11.49 0.58 -8.20
C LEU A 19 11.53 2.06 -7.85
N GLU A 20 11.23 2.95 -8.79
CA GLU A 20 11.06 4.38 -8.54
C GLU A 20 9.91 4.66 -7.57
N LEU A 21 8.74 4.04 -7.78
CA LEU A 21 7.59 4.16 -6.88
C LEU A 21 7.92 3.70 -5.46
N LEU A 22 8.49 2.49 -5.33
CA LEU A 22 8.92 1.95 -4.04
C LEU A 22 9.93 2.88 -3.35
N THR A 23 10.93 3.36 -4.10
CA THR A 23 11.96 4.26 -3.59
C THR A 23 11.37 5.61 -3.17
N ALA A 24 10.43 6.16 -3.95
CA ALA A 24 9.77 7.42 -3.64
C ALA A 24 8.95 7.31 -2.35
N VAL A 25 8.16 6.24 -2.19
CA VAL A 25 7.39 6.00 -0.96
C VAL A 25 8.32 5.75 0.24
N HIS A 26 9.39 4.97 0.06
CA HIS A 26 10.38 4.75 1.12
C HIS A 26 11.08 6.02 1.56
N ARG A 27 11.38 6.97 0.65
CA ARG A 27 11.91 8.27 1.04
C ARG A 27 10.99 9.03 2.00
N VAL A 28 9.67 8.97 1.77
CA VAL A 28 8.68 9.57 2.67
C VAL A 28 8.70 8.88 4.04
N TYR A 29 8.72 7.55 4.06
CA TYR A 29 8.64 6.78 5.32
C TYR A 29 9.95 6.74 6.12
N LEU A 30 11.08 6.92 5.44
CA LEU A 30 12.42 6.89 6.05
C LEU A 30 13.00 8.30 6.27
N GLU A 31 12.23 9.35 6.02
CA GLU A 31 12.63 10.72 6.33
C GLU A 31 12.83 10.85 7.84
N PRO A 32 14.05 11.10 8.36
CA PRO A 32 14.37 10.96 9.78
C PRO A 32 13.52 11.84 10.71
N ASN A 33 13.11 13.01 10.22
CA ASN A 33 12.30 13.94 10.99
C ASN A 33 10.80 13.66 10.92
N SER A 34 10.36 12.78 10.02
CA SER A 34 8.95 12.46 9.84
C SER A 34 8.37 11.70 11.05
N PRO A 35 7.10 11.96 11.41
CA PRO A 35 6.41 11.18 12.43
C PRO A 35 6.32 9.70 12.09
N ILE A 36 6.21 9.36 10.80
CA ILE A 36 6.21 7.97 10.31
C ILE A 36 7.52 7.28 10.70
N TYR A 37 8.66 7.85 10.35
CA TYR A 37 9.96 7.25 10.68
C TYR A 37 10.16 7.14 12.19
N LYS A 38 9.77 8.15 12.97
CA LYS A 38 9.87 8.11 14.44
C LYS A 38 9.05 6.97 15.04
N ALA A 39 7.80 6.78 14.60
CA ALA A 39 6.98 5.66 15.04
C ALA A 39 7.56 4.30 14.63
N LEU A 40 8.01 4.16 13.37
CA LEU A 40 8.64 2.93 12.88
C LEU A 40 9.94 2.61 13.63
N SER A 41 10.79 3.61 13.82
CA SER A 41 12.05 3.51 14.53
C SER A 41 11.84 3.15 16.00
N TYR A 42 10.84 3.75 16.65
CA TYR A 42 10.47 3.40 18.02
C TYR A 42 10.14 1.90 18.11
N VAL A 43 9.25 1.39 17.26
CA VAL A 43 8.84 -0.03 17.30
C VAL A 43 9.99 -0.99 17.00
N VAL A 44 10.78 -0.71 15.96
CA VAL A 44 11.84 -1.64 15.52
C VAL A 44 13.05 -1.61 16.45
N ASN A 45 13.34 -0.48 17.11
CA ASN A 45 14.42 -0.38 18.09
C ASN A 45 14.00 -0.78 19.52
N HIS A 46 12.69 -0.97 19.78
CA HIS A 46 12.21 -1.41 21.08
C HIS A 46 12.56 -2.88 21.34
N SER A 47 13.62 -3.10 22.13
CA SER A 47 14.18 -4.45 22.33
C SER A 47 14.01 -5.04 23.73
N SER A 48 13.74 -4.21 24.74
CA SER A 48 13.69 -4.63 26.15
C SER A 48 12.44 -5.45 26.46
N GLN A 49 11.29 -5.08 25.90
CA GLN A 49 10.01 -5.74 26.15
C GLN A 49 9.07 -5.65 24.95
N LEU A 50 7.98 -6.41 25.01
CA LEU A 50 6.89 -6.26 24.04
C LEU A 50 6.17 -4.93 24.29
N LEU A 51 5.83 -4.24 23.21
CA LEU A 51 5.02 -3.04 23.30
C LEU A 51 3.60 -3.42 23.71
N ASN A 52 3.00 -2.60 24.57
CA ASN A 52 1.61 -2.78 24.97
C ASN A 52 0.65 -2.29 23.86
N GLU A 53 -0.65 -2.55 24.06
CA GLU A 53 -1.69 -2.18 23.10
C GLU A 53 -1.69 -0.68 22.79
N GLU A 54 -1.66 0.17 23.83
CA GLU A 54 -1.70 1.63 23.69
C GLU A 54 -0.51 2.17 22.87
N GLN A 55 0.70 1.68 23.14
CA GLN A 55 1.90 2.07 22.39
C GLN A 55 1.84 1.65 20.92
N LEU A 56 1.35 0.43 20.65
CA LEU A 56 1.20 -0.06 19.27
C LEU A 56 0.10 0.69 18.52
N PHE A 57 -1.01 1.01 19.18
CA PHE A 57 -2.12 1.76 18.62
C PHE A 57 -1.66 3.18 18.28
N HIS A 58 -0.99 3.87 19.21
CA HIS A 58 -0.45 5.20 18.96
C HIS A 58 0.51 5.21 17.75
N CYS A 59 1.37 4.20 17.62
CA CYS A 59 2.26 4.07 16.46
C CYS A 59 1.47 3.84 15.17
N ALA A 60 0.50 2.94 15.18
CA ALA A 60 -0.35 2.65 14.02
C ALA A 60 -1.14 3.89 13.57
N GLU A 61 -1.78 4.59 14.51
CA GLU A 61 -2.51 5.84 14.26
C GLU A 61 -1.59 6.91 13.67
N THR A 62 -0.42 7.12 14.28
CA THR A 62 0.55 8.09 13.79
C THR A 62 0.94 7.79 12.35
N ILE A 63 1.27 6.54 12.05
CA ILE A 63 1.67 6.13 10.70
C ILE A 63 0.51 6.31 9.71
N ILE A 64 -0.69 5.81 10.03
CA ILE A 64 -1.83 5.84 9.12
C ILE A 64 -2.33 7.27 8.89
N ASN A 65 -2.39 8.10 9.93
CA ASN A 65 -2.78 9.51 9.80
C ASN A 65 -1.78 10.26 8.90
N ASN A 66 -0.48 10.11 9.14
CA ASN A 66 0.53 10.80 8.31
C ASN A 66 0.57 10.29 6.86
N ILE A 67 0.23 9.01 6.61
CA ILE A 67 0.03 8.51 5.24
C ILE A 67 -1.22 9.14 4.61
N SER A 68 -2.30 9.26 5.39
CA SER A 68 -3.57 9.82 4.92
C SER A 68 -3.48 11.33 4.65
N ASP A 69 -2.54 12.02 5.28
CA ASP A 69 -2.25 13.45 5.03
C ASP A 69 -1.29 13.65 3.83
N PHE A 70 -0.67 12.58 3.32
CA PHE A 70 0.29 12.64 2.24
C PHE A 70 -0.39 12.55 0.86
N LEU A 71 -0.65 13.71 0.25
CA LEU A 71 -1.30 13.80 -1.07
C LEU A 71 -0.55 14.75 -2.02
N PRO A 72 0.61 14.32 -2.57
CA PRO A 72 1.44 15.18 -3.40
C PRO A 72 0.76 15.53 -4.73
N HIS A 73 0.85 16.80 -5.13
CA HIS A 73 0.34 17.25 -6.43
C HIS A 73 1.30 16.90 -7.58
N ASN A 74 2.61 17.00 -7.35
CA ASN A 74 3.66 16.89 -8.38
C ASN A 74 4.64 15.74 -8.10
N GLY A 75 5.46 15.41 -9.10
CA GLY A 75 6.50 14.37 -9.01
C GLY A 75 5.99 12.95 -9.25
N ILE A 76 6.84 11.95 -8.96
CA ILE A 76 6.59 10.51 -9.23
C ILE A 76 5.33 9.97 -8.52
N LEU A 77 5.01 10.54 -7.36
CA LEU A 77 3.79 10.23 -6.60
C LEU A 77 2.66 11.22 -6.90
N GLY A 78 2.93 12.30 -7.64
CA GLY A 78 1.99 13.38 -7.88
C GLY A 78 0.67 12.94 -8.49
N THR A 79 -0.44 13.54 -8.07
CA THR A 79 -1.76 13.30 -8.69
C THR A 79 -1.97 14.06 -9.99
N ASN A 80 -1.20 15.14 -10.22
CA ASN A 80 -1.35 16.05 -11.36
C ASN A 80 -0.11 16.05 -12.27
N SER A 81 0.72 15.02 -12.21
CA SER A 81 1.95 14.90 -12.99
C SER A 81 1.86 13.78 -14.02
N ASN A 82 2.25 14.06 -15.27
CA ASN A 82 2.37 13.04 -16.31
C ASN A 82 3.44 11.97 -15.99
N ASP A 83 4.40 12.31 -15.13
CA ASP A 83 5.48 11.43 -14.70
C ASP A 83 5.08 10.54 -13.51
N SER A 84 3.83 10.68 -13.03
CA SER A 84 3.32 9.87 -11.94
C SER A 84 3.32 8.39 -12.30
N VAL A 85 4.04 7.58 -11.53
CA VAL A 85 4.08 6.13 -11.77
C VAL A 85 2.73 5.49 -11.46
N LEU A 86 1.89 6.13 -10.65
CA LEU A 86 0.54 5.64 -10.37
C LEU A 86 -0.36 5.72 -11.61
N ILE A 87 -0.19 6.73 -12.46
CA ILE A 87 -0.87 6.79 -13.77
C ILE A 87 -0.48 5.59 -14.63
N TYR A 88 0.79 5.22 -14.61
CA TYR A 88 1.29 4.06 -15.32
C TYR A 88 0.65 2.77 -14.80
N LEU A 89 0.58 2.62 -13.47
CA LEU A 89 -0.03 1.46 -12.83
C LEU A 89 -1.50 1.27 -13.21
N LEU A 90 -2.24 2.36 -13.33
CA LEU A 90 -3.68 2.33 -13.59
C LEU A 90 -4.03 2.19 -15.08
N ASN A 91 -3.16 2.61 -16.00
CA ASN A 91 -3.45 2.61 -17.44
C ASN A 91 -2.88 1.42 -18.24
N CYS A 92 -2.08 0.54 -17.63
CA CYS A 92 -1.44 -0.56 -18.37
C CYS A 92 -2.10 -1.92 -18.11
N SER A 93 -2.28 -2.75 -19.14
CA SER A 93 -2.92 -4.06 -18.98
C SER A 93 -2.09 -5.02 -18.11
N LEU A 94 -2.74 -5.99 -17.44
CA LEU A 94 -2.05 -6.96 -16.58
C LEU A 94 -0.93 -7.76 -17.27
N GLU A 95 -1.09 -8.08 -18.56
CA GLU A 95 -0.11 -8.81 -19.39
C GLU A 95 1.24 -8.09 -19.49
N GLN A 96 1.25 -6.80 -19.20
CA GLN A 96 2.41 -5.94 -19.28
C GLN A 96 3.32 -6.01 -18.06
N TYR A 97 2.86 -6.61 -16.96
CA TYR A 97 3.58 -6.75 -15.72
C TYR A 97 4.18 -8.15 -15.53
N PRO A 98 5.30 -8.29 -14.82
CA PRO A 98 5.78 -9.61 -14.39
C PRO A 98 4.70 -10.39 -13.64
N SER A 99 4.65 -11.72 -13.81
CA SER A 99 3.62 -12.57 -13.20
C SER A 99 3.59 -12.52 -11.67
N THR A 100 4.73 -12.21 -11.05
CA THR A 100 4.91 -12.11 -9.60
C THR A 100 4.78 -10.68 -9.07
N TYR A 101 4.42 -9.72 -9.94
CA TYR A 101 4.37 -8.31 -9.58
C TYR A 101 3.22 -8.00 -8.64
N PHE A 102 2.03 -8.39 -9.05
CA PHE A 102 0.79 -8.26 -8.28
C PHE A 102 0.55 -9.54 -7.49
N TRP A 103 0.02 -9.38 -6.29
CA TRP A 103 -0.52 -10.47 -5.49
C TRP A 103 -1.76 -11.08 -6.12
N SER A 104 -2.07 -12.30 -5.71
CA SER A 104 -3.24 -13.07 -6.14
C SER A 104 -4.53 -12.24 -6.16
N ILE A 105 -4.87 -11.61 -5.03
CA ILE A 105 -6.06 -10.76 -4.91
C ILE A 105 -6.00 -9.50 -5.79
N GLU A 106 -4.82 -8.90 -5.94
CA GLU A 106 -4.62 -7.71 -6.80
C GLU A 106 -4.81 -8.07 -8.27
N ARG A 107 -4.25 -9.21 -8.72
CA ARG A 107 -4.43 -9.69 -10.09
C ARG A 107 -5.89 -10.00 -10.38
N HIS A 108 -6.59 -10.62 -9.43
CA HIS A 108 -8.00 -10.93 -9.59
C HIS A 108 -8.84 -9.65 -9.79
N LEU A 109 -8.72 -8.67 -8.90
CA LEU A 109 -9.46 -7.40 -8.99
C LEU A 109 -9.11 -6.61 -10.25
N LEU A 110 -7.81 -6.48 -10.56
CA LEU A 110 -7.36 -5.82 -11.78
C LEU A 110 -7.89 -6.51 -13.04
N SER A 111 -7.91 -7.85 -13.06
CA SER A 111 -8.39 -8.60 -14.22
C SER A 111 -9.87 -8.34 -14.44
N MET A 112 -10.68 -8.40 -13.39
CA MET A 112 -12.11 -8.10 -13.47
C MET A 112 -12.35 -6.66 -13.94
N SER A 113 -11.60 -5.69 -13.41
CA SER A 113 -11.73 -4.29 -13.76
C SER A 113 -11.34 -4.03 -15.23
N TYR A 114 -10.20 -4.57 -15.68
CA TYR A 114 -9.76 -4.44 -17.08
C TYR A 114 -10.73 -5.11 -18.07
N THR A 115 -11.33 -6.26 -17.71
CA THR A 115 -12.36 -6.89 -18.56
C THR A 115 -13.57 -5.97 -18.71
N LYS A 116 -14.10 -5.46 -17.59
CA LYS A 116 -15.22 -4.50 -17.62
C LYS A 116 -14.90 -3.24 -18.41
N MET A 117 -13.67 -2.74 -18.30
CA MET A 117 -13.23 -1.60 -19.08
C MET A 117 -13.29 -1.86 -20.58
N LYS A 118 -12.76 -3.01 -21.03
CA LYS A 118 -12.76 -3.39 -22.44
C LYS A 118 -14.18 -3.59 -22.97
N GLU A 119 -15.03 -4.31 -22.24
CA GLU A 119 -16.40 -4.61 -22.65
C GLU A 119 -17.29 -3.37 -22.73
N LYS A 120 -17.13 -2.44 -21.79
CA LYS A 120 -17.97 -1.24 -21.69
C LYS A 120 -17.33 0.01 -22.32
N GLY A 121 -16.17 -0.14 -22.96
CA GLY A 121 -15.41 0.99 -23.50
C GLY A 121 -14.99 2.03 -22.44
N LEU A 122 -14.88 1.62 -21.17
CA LEU A 122 -14.51 2.56 -20.11
C LEU A 122 -13.03 2.94 -20.24
N PRO A 123 -12.69 4.24 -20.10
CA PRO A 123 -11.35 4.71 -20.31
C PRO A 123 -10.39 4.42 -19.15
N GLN A 124 -10.90 4.03 -17.97
CA GLN A 124 -10.12 3.89 -16.74
C GLN A 124 -10.69 2.80 -15.82
N LEU A 125 -9.85 2.34 -14.89
CA LEU A 125 -10.25 1.38 -13.85
C LEU A 125 -11.37 1.96 -12.99
N ASP A 126 -12.18 1.08 -12.42
CA ASP A 126 -13.21 1.50 -11.47
C ASP A 126 -12.58 2.08 -10.19
N HIS A 127 -13.37 2.88 -9.50
CA HIS A 127 -12.93 3.62 -8.32
C HIS A 127 -12.48 2.68 -7.18
N PHE A 128 -13.21 1.59 -6.96
CA PHE A 128 -12.88 0.60 -5.94
C PHE A 128 -11.53 -0.07 -6.20
N THR A 129 -11.30 -0.54 -7.42
CA THR A 129 -10.02 -1.15 -7.83
C THR A 129 -8.87 -0.16 -7.70
N THR A 130 -9.09 1.10 -8.07
CA THR A 130 -8.07 2.17 -7.95
C THR A 130 -7.71 2.42 -6.48
N LYS A 131 -8.71 2.59 -5.60
CA LYS A 131 -8.55 2.71 -4.14
C LYS A 131 -7.73 1.54 -3.59
N PHE A 132 -8.10 0.31 -3.94
CA PHE A 132 -7.42 -0.88 -3.48
C PHE A 132 -5.95 -0.93 -3.93
N VAL A 133 -5.65 -0.59 -5.18
CA VAL A 133 -4.27 -0.56 -5.70
C VAL A 133 -3.42 0.49 -4.98
N LEU A 134 -3.98 1.65 -4.65
CA LEU A 134 -3.29 2.70 -3.89
C LEU A 134 -2.92 2.22 -2.49
N ILE A 135 -3.90 1.72 -1.72
CA ILE A 135 -3.69 1.18 -0.38
C ILE A 135 -2.70 0.02 -0.42
N SER A 136 -2.86 -0.91 -1.37
CA SER A 136 -1.94 -2.05 -1.51
C SER A 136 -0.52 -1.61 -1.82
N THR A 137 -0.36 -0.57 -2.64
CA THR A 137 0.96 -0.04 -2.99
C THR A 137 1.64 0.61 -1.79
N PHE A 138 1.00 1.61 -1.18
CA PHE A 138 1.60 2.39 -0.10
C PHE A 138 1.76 1.55 1.18
N ILE A 139 0.71 0.83 1.56
CA ILE A 139 0.68 0.13 2.86
C ILE A 139 1.15 -1.31 2.71
N PHE A 140 0.46 -2.13 1.91
CA PHE A 140 0.77 -3.56 1.92
C PHE A 140 2.19 -3.85 1.40
N ARG A 141 2.60 -3.19 0.32
CA ARG A 141 3.91 -3.40 -0.29
C ARG A 141 4.99 -2.50 0.30
N CYS A 142 4.83 -1.18 0.23
CA CYS A 142 5.91 -0.25 0.59
C CYS A 142 6.12 -0.15 2.11
N LEU A 143 5.08 -0.29 2.92
CA LEU A 143 5.23 -0.27 4.38
C LEU A 143 5.43 -1.69 4.95
N ILE A 144 4.44 -2.56 4.78
CA ILE A 144 4.43 -3.85 5.50
C ILE A 144 5.45 -4.83 4.89
N LYS A 145 5.28 -5.21 3.62
CA LYS A 145 6.10 -6.26 2.98
C LYS A 145 7.59 -5.92 2.95
N THR A 146 7.92 -4.64 2.81
CA THR A 146 9.30 -4.19 2.65
C THR A 146 9.88 -3.63 3.94
N LEU A 147 9.34 -2.55 4.52
CA LEU A 147 9.93 -1.94 5.71
C LEU A 147 9.71 -2.77 6.98
N LEU A 148 8.51 -3.26 7.25
CA LEU A 148 8.22 -3.95 8.52
C LEU A 148 8.59 -5.45 8.50
N LEU A 149 8.36 -6.15 7.38
CA LEU A 149 8.73 -7.57 7.28
C LEU A 149 10.19 -7.80 6.87
N LYS A 150 10.86 -6.78 6.32
CA LYS A 150 12.28 -6.87 5.92
C LYS A 150 13.08 -5.61 6.35
N PRO A 151 13.03 -5.23 7.64
CA PRO A 151 13.54 -3.94 8.14
C PRO A 151 15.03 -3.75 7.93
N VAL A 152 15.82 -4.82 7.98
CA VAL A 152 17.27 -4.77 7.69
C VAL A 152 17.54 -4.53 6.21
N LYS A 153 16.85 -5.28 5.33
CA LYS A 153 17.04 -5.22 3.87
C LYS A 153 16.73 -3.83 3.32
N TYR A 154 15.71 -3.19 3.86
CA TYR A 154 15.27 -1.85 3.44
C TYR A 154 15.74 -0.74 4.38
N ARG A 155 16.77 -1.01 5.19
CA ARG A 155 17.50 -0.02 5.99
C ARG A 155 16.66 0.77 7.00
N LEU A 156 15.56 0.19 7.48
CA LEU A 156 14.81 0.74 8.62
C LEU A 156 15.59 0.58 9.93
N ILE A 157 16.33 -0.52 10.07
CA ILE A 157 17.28 -0.77 11.18
C ILE A 157 18.57 -1.39 10.62
N ARG A 158 19.67 -1.23 11.36
CA ARG A 158 20.96 -1.87 11.07
C ARG A 158 21.17 -3.08 11.97
N GLY A 159 21.84 -4.11 11.45
CA GLY A 159 22.15 -5.33 12.20
C GLY A 159 21.04 -6.38 12.18
N GLN A 160 21.11 -7.34 13.09
CA GLN A 160 20.10 -8.40 13.23
C GLN A 160 19.02 -8.00 14.24
N LEU A 161 17.76 -8.33 13.95
CA LEU A 161 16.67 -8.11 14.89
C LEU A 161 16.65 -9.20 15.95
N LYS A 162 16.55 -8.78 17.21
CA LYS A 162 16.23 -9.66 18.33
C LYS A 162 14.78 -10.16 18.21
N ARG A 163 14.48 -11.26 18.91
CA ARG A 163 13.15 -11.87 18.93
C ARG A 163 12.04 -10.88 19.31
N THR A 164 12.25 -10.06 20.35
CA THR A 164 11.29 -9.04 20.81
C THR A 164 10.99 -8.01 19.73
N GLN A 165 12.03 -7.51 19.05
CA GLN A 165 11.89 -6.53 17.95
C GLN A 165 11.10 -7.12 16.78
N TRP A 166 11.36 -8.40 16.44
CA TRP A 166 10.58 -9.12 15.43
C TRP A 166 9.11 -9.22 15.79
N ILE A 167 8.79 -9.55 17.05
CA ILE A 167 7.40 -9.66 17.53
C ILE A 167 6.72 -8.28 17.47
N ASN A 168 7.35 -7.22 18.00
CA ASN A 168 6.81 -5.87 17.96
C ASN A 168 6.50 -5.41 16.52
N THR A 169 7.44 -5.64 15.61
CA THR A 169 7.29 -5.28 14.19
C THR A 169 6.17 -6.08 13.51
N ARG A 170 6.02 -7.36 13.86
CA ARG A 170 4.93 -8.24 13.38
C ARG A 170 3.56 -7.79 13.90
N LEU A 171 3.47 -7.40 15.18
CA LEU A 171 2.23 -6.90 15.78
C LEU A 171 1.79 -5.60 15.09
N LEU A 172 2.69 -4.63 14.96
CA LEU A 172 2.41 -3.38 14.24
C LEU A 172 1.98 -3.65 12.79
N SER A 173 2.70 -4.53 12.08
CA SER A 173 2.36 -4.92 10.71
C SER A 173 0.94 -5.48 10.59
N THR A 174 0.54 -6.29 11.56
CA THR A 174 -0.78 -6.93 11.56
C THR A 174 -1.88 -5.92 11.83
N LEU A 175 -1.68 -5.01 12.79
CA LEU A 175 -2.61 -3.92 13.08
C LEU A 175 -2.84 -3.02 11.86
N ILE A 176 -1.75 -2.56 11.22
CA ILE A 176 -1.82 -1.71 10.03
C ILE A 176 -2.51 -2.44 8.87
N LEU A 177 -2.23 -3.74 8.68
CA LEU A 177 -2.92 -4.54 7.66
C LEU A 177 -4.42 -4.63 7.92
N CYS A 178 -4.81 -4.85 9.19
CA CYS A 178 -6.21 -4.93 9.59
C CYS A 178 -6.95 -3.62 9.27
N VAL A 179 -6.41 -2.48 9.69
CA VAL A 179 -6.98 -1.16 9.37
C VAL A 179 -7.10 -0.96 7.87
N ALA A 180 -6.02 -1.22 7.12
CA ALA A 180 -6.01 -0.97 5.68
C ALA A 180 -6.99 -1.89 4.91
N ARG A 181 -7.23 -3.12 5.37
CA ARG A 181 -8.29 -4.00 4.83
C ARG A 181 -9.69 -3.46 5.08
N HIS A 182 -9.94 -2.85 6.25
CA HIS A 182 -11.20 -2.17 6.55
C HIS A 182 -11.35 -0.87 5.74
N ALA A 183 -10.28 -0.09 5.58
CA ALA A 183 -10.29 1.15 4.82
C ALA A 183 -10.67 0.93 3.35
N VAL A 184 -10.21 -0.16 2.73
CA VAL A 184 -10.61 -0.52 1.35
C VAL A 184 -12.12 -0.67 1.20
N LEU A 185 -12.82 -1.20 2.21
CA LEU A 185 -14.25 -1.46 2.15
C LEU A 185 -15.11 -0.47 2.94
N TYR A 186 -14.47 0.56 3.50
CA TYR A 186 -15.19 1.61 4.19
C TYR A 186 -16.20 2.27 3.24
N ASN A 187 -17.46 2.37 3.68
CA ASN A 187 -18.63 2.83 2.92
C ASN A 187 -18.99 2.00 1.67
N GLU A 188 -18.39 0.83 1.46
CA GLU A 188 -18.85 -0.11 0.43
C GLU A 188 -20.06 -0.89 0.94
N LYS A 189 -20.98 -1.27 0.05
CA LYS A 189 -22.19 -2.05 0.40
C LYS A 189 -21.89 -3.47 0.93
N THR A 190 -20.63 -3.86 1.00
CA THR A 190 -20.15 -5.16 1.45
C THR A 190 -19.64 -5.06 2.89
N HIS A 191 -20.27 -5.79 3.81
CA HIS A 191 -19.95 -5.78 5.24
C HIS A 191 -18.75 -6.66 5.64
N LEU A 192 -18.22 -7.48 4.73
CA LEU A 192 -17.10 -8.38 5.04
C LEU A 192 -15.78 -7.65 4.79
N PRO A 193 -14.76 -7.75 5.67
CA PRO A 193 -13.46 -7.15 5.43
C PRO A 193 -12.80 -7.79 4.19
N MET A 194 -11.91 -7.04 3.52
CA MET A 194 -11.13 -7.58 2.39
C MET A 194 -10.48 -8.89 2.82
N PRO A 195 -10.34 -9.91 1.97
CA PRO A 195 -9.66 -11.14 2.37
C PRO A 195 -8.21 -10.88 2.79
N PHE A 196 -7.72 -11.68 3.74
CA PHE A 196 -6.33 -11.64 4.18
C PHE A 196 -5.39 -11.99 3.01
N PRO A 197 -4.36 -11.17 2.69
CA PRO A 197 -3.44 -11.48 1.59
C PRO A 197 -2.69 -12.79 1.84
N PHE A 198 -2.86 -13.77 0.94
CA PHE A 198 -2.24 -15.09 1.08
C PHE A 198 -0.71 -15.01 1.22
N GLU A 199 -0.08 -14.07 0.50
CA GLU A 199 1.35 -13.83 0.51
C GLU A 199 1.91 -13.38 1.88
N MET A 200 1.04 -12.99 2.80
CA MET A 200 1.39 -12.55 4.15
C MET A 200 0.99 -13.52 5.26
N LYS A 201 0.23 -14.58 4.94
CA LYS A 201 -0.41 -15.48 5.91
C LYS A 201 0.60 -16.14 6.87
N ASN A 202 1.81 -16.44 6.39
CA ASN A 202 2.86 -17.07 7.19
C ASN A 202 3.65 -16.08 8.07
N TYR A 203 3.50 -14.77 7.84
CA TYR A 203 4.31 -13.74 8.52
C TYR A 203 3.51 -12.98 9.56
N LEU A 204 2.20 -12.86 9.40
CA LEU A 204 1.32 -12.00 10.20
C LEU A 204 0.31 -12.84 10.98
N MET A 205 -0.53 -12.20 11.80
CA MET A 205 -1.61 -12.90 12.51
C MET A 205 -2.91 -12.74 11.71
N ASP A 206 -3.75 -13.77 11.75
CA ASP A 206 -5.11 -13.70 11.22
C ASP A 206 -6.02 -12.89 12.17
N ASP A 207 -7.21 -12.55 11.69
CA ASP A 207 -8.15 -11.67 12.39
C ASP A 207 -8.58 -12.27 13.74
N GLU A 208 -8.85 -13.59 13.79
CA GLU A 208 -9.21 -14.30 15.03
C GLU A 208 -8.13 -14.23 16.10
N LYS A 209 -6.85 -14.40 15.73
CA LYS A 209 -5.75 -14.27 16.69
C LYS A 209 -5.54 -12.81 17.09
N LEU A 210 -5.77 -11.88 16.18
CA LEU A 210 -5.60 -10.46 16.44
C LEU A 210 -6.59 -9.95 17.48
N GLU A 211 -7.86 -10.33 17.38
CA GLU A 211 -8.91 -9.97 18.35
C GLU A 211 -8.65 -10.55 19.76
N LYS A 212 -8.00 -11.72 19.84
CA LYS A 212 -7.59 -12.31 21.11
C LYS A 212 -6.45 -11.55 21.79
N VAL A 213 -5.60 -10.89 21.00
CA VAL A 213 -4.46 -10.12 21.51
C VAL A 213 -4.84 -8.67 21.79
N PHE A 214 -5.66 -8.06 20.95
CA PHE A 214 -6.05 -6.66 21.05
C PHE A 214 -7.56 -6.53 21.24
N LYS A 215 -7.99 -6.19 22.45
CA LYS A 215 -9.41 -6.12 22.80
C LYS A 215 -10.10 -4.90 22.21
N ASN A 216 -9.37 -3.80 22.05
CA ASN A 216 -9.91 -2.52 21.59
C ASN A 216 -9.59 -2.23 20.12
N ILE A 217 -9.34 -3.26 19.31
CA ILE A 217 -8.94 -3.07 17.90
C ILE A 217 -9.97 -2.28 17.08
N ASN A 218 -11.26 -2.42 17.40
CA ASN A 218 -12.32 -1.67 16.72
C ASN A 218 -12.16 -0.15 16.89
N GLN A 219 -11.68 0.31 18.04
CA GLN A 219 -11.42 1.74 18.27
C GLN A 219 -10.35 2.27 17.31
N LEU A 220 -9.26 1.51 17.11
CA LEU A 220 -8.21 1.86 16.15
C LEU A 220 -8.75 1.88 14.72
N ILE A 221 -9.58 0.89 14.35
CA ILE A 221 -10.19 0.81 13.01
C ILE A 221 -11.11 2.01 12.78
N GLU A 222 -11.99 2.32 13.73
CA GLU A 222 -12.93 3.44 13.65
C GLU A 222 -12.22 4.80 13.56
N SER A 223 -11.09 4.97 14.25
CA SER A 223 -10.34 6.24 14.24
C SER A 223 -9.52 6.46 12.97
N THR A 224 -9.09 5.39 12.28
CA THR A 224 -8.09 5.48 11.19
C THR A 224 -8.58 5.02 9.83
N ALA A 225 -9.41 3.97 9.74
CA ALA A 225 -9.89 3.43 8.47
C ALA A 225 -10.70 4.46 7.64
N PRO A 226 -11.58 5.30 8.22
CA PRO A 226 -12.28 6.34 7.47
C PRO A 226 -11.33 7.34 6.80
N LYS A 227 -10.28 7.77 7.51
CA LYS A 227 -9.29 8.74 7.02
C LYS A 227 -8.50 8.16 5.85
N LEU A 228 -8.01 6.93 6.03
CA LEU A 228 -7.26 6.23 4.98
C LEU A 228 -8.14 5.95 3.75
N SER A 229 -9.41 5.60 3.96
CA SER A 229 -10.36 5.44 2.86
C SER A 229 -10.58 6.76 2.12
N SER A 230 -10.89 7.84 2.85
CA SER A 230 -11.07 9.19 2.29
C SER A 230 -9.87 9.63 1.46
N TRP A 231 -8.66 9.48 2.01
CA TRP A 231 -7.40 9.76 1.31
C TRP A 231 -7.30 8.97 0.00
N SER A 232 -7.54 7.66 0.04
CA SER A 232 -7.42 6.81 -1.14
C SER A 232 -8.45 7.14 -2.22
N CYS A 233 -9.67 7.53 -1.83
CA CYS A 233 -10.73 8.00 -2.72
C CYS A 233 -10.32 9.32 -3.37
N GLU A 234 -9.90 10.31 -2.59
CA GLU A 234 -9.49 11.60 -3.13
C GLU A 234 -8.29 11.48 -4.08
N TYR A 235 -7.31 10.65 -3.73
CA TYR A 235 -6.16 10.35 -4.57
C TYR A 235 -6.59 9.71 -5.90
N ALA A 236 -7.49 8.72 -5.84
CA ALA A 236 -8.04 8.07 -7.02
C ALA A 236 -8.77 9.06 -7.92
N GLU A 237 -9.63 9.93 -7.36
CA GLU A 237 -10.34 10.96 -8.11
C GLU A 237 -9.38 11.93 -8.80
N ARG A 238 -8.36 12.44 -8.10
CA ARG A 238 -7.39 13.39 -8.66
C ARG A 238 -6.61 12.74 -9.82
N LEU A 239 -6.16 11.49 -9.66
CA LEU A 239 -5.48 10.73 -10.71
C LEU A 239 -6.40 10.52 -11.93
N GLN A 240 -7.65 10.10 -11.71
CA GLN A 240 -8.62 9.87 -12.79
C GLN A 240 -8.96 11.16 -13.56
N ARG A 241 -9.12 12.29 -12.85
CA ARG A 241 -9.30 13.61 -13.47
C ARG A 241 -8.10 13.99 -14.33
N HIS A 242 -6.89 13.77 -13.85
CA HIS A 242 -5.67 14.05 -14.61
C HIS A 242 -5.55 13.17 -15.86
N ILE A 243 -5.80 11.85 -15.73
CA ILE A 243 -5.80 10.90 -16.85
C ILE A 243 -6.80 11.32 -17.94
N SER A 244 -8.01 11.71 -17.53
CA SER A 244 -9.05 12.17 -18.45
C SER A 244 -8.62 13.44 -19.22
N LYS A 245 -7.99 14.40 -18.55
CA LYS A 245 -7.44 15.60 -19.18
C LYS A 245 -6.32 15.29 -20.17
N MET A 246 -5.45 14.32 -19.87
CA MET A 246 -4.38 13.89 -20.79
C MET A 246 -4.94 13.29 -22.08
N LYS A 247 -6.06 12.57 -22.01
CA LYS A 247 -6.68 11.94 -23.19
C LYS A 247 -7.38 12.95 -24.10
N MET A 248 -7.98 14.01 -23.55
CA MET A 248 -8.61 15.09 -24.34
C MET A 248 -7.61 15.98 -25.09
N ARG A 249 -6.32 15.94 -24.71
CA ARG A 249 -5.25 16.72 -25.35
C ARG A 249 -4.51 15.95 -26.46
N LYS A 250 -4.88 14.69 -26.71
CA LYS A 250 -4.34 13.85 -27.78
C LYS A 250 -5.37 13.71 -28.88
#